data_AF-A0A496QM94-F1
#
_entry.id   AF-A0A496QM94-F1
#
_cell.length_a   1.000
_cell.length_b   1.000
_cell.length_c   1.000
_cell.angle_alpha   90.00
_cell.angle_beta   90.00
_cell.angle_gamma   90.00
#
_symmetry.space_group_name_H-M   'P 1'
#
loop_
_entity.id
_entity.type
_entity.pdbx_description
1 polymer ?
#
loop_
_entity_poly.entity_id
_entity_poly.type
_entity_poly.pdbx_seq_one_letter_code
_entity_poly.pdbx_strand_id
1 'polypeptide(L)' 'MELLFNDNTRRVIDFYPFLSASLNPLIRKYLDPEEFSRFEINEGDLEWNDYDLCFPIADLYENKIIR' A
#
# COMPACT_ATOMS: atom_id res chain seq x y z
N MET A 1 -4.04 2.64 7.27
CA MET A 1 -2.82 2.08 7.89
C MET A 1 -1.94 3.23 8.37
N GLU A 2 -1.36 3.13 9.57
CA GLU A 2 -0.36 4.10 10.06
C GLU A 2 1.05 3.62 9.70
N LEU A 3 1.86 4.50 9.14
CA LEU A 3 3.26 4.29 8.80
C LEU A 3 4.14 5.22 9.63
N LEU A 4 5.22 4.67 10.19
CA LEU A 4 6.27 5.40 10.87
C LEU A 4 7.56 5.30 10.08
N PHE A 5 8.10 6.45 9.67
CA PHE A 5 9.34 6.54 8.91
C PHE A 5 10.53 6.81 9.85
N ASN A 6 11.74 6.53 9.37
CA ASN A 6 12.99 6.66 10.15
C ASN A 6 13.28 8.09 10.63
N ASP A 7 12.71 9.11 9.97
CA ASP A 7 12.81 10.51 10.37
C ASP A 7 11.76 10.92 11.42
N ASN A 8 11.01 9.95 11.97
CA ASN A 8 9.85 10.11 12.84
C ASN A 8 8.61 10.71 12.16
N THR A 9 8.61 10.87 10.84
CA THR A 9 7.41 11.24 10.11
C THR A 9 6.36 10.13 10.27
N ARG A 10 5.11 10.54 10.47
CA ARG A 10 3.96 9.63 10.55
C ARG A 10 2.99 9.91 9.41
N ARG A 11 2.53 8.86 8.75
CA ARG A 11 1.49 8.95 7.72
C ARG A 11 0.37 7.99 8.03
N VAL A 12 -0.86 8.48 7.94
CA VAL A 12 -2.05 7.63 7.92
C VAL A 12 -2.51 7.58 6.48
N ILE A 13 -2.39 6.41 5.87
CA ILE A 13 -2.72 6.18 4.46
C ILE A 13 -3.99 5.32 4.39
N ASP A 14 -4.97 5.80 3.61
CA ASP A 14 -6.17 5.06 3.26
C ASP A 14 -6.01 4.43 1.88
N PHE A 15 -5.81 3.12 1.84
CA PHE A 15 -5.65 2.34 0.62
C PHE A 15 -6.99 1.99 -0.05
N TYR A 16 -8.11 2.13 0.67
CA TYR A 16 -9.41 1.70 0.17
C TYR A 16 -9.85 2.39 -1.13
N PRO A 17 -9.68 3.72 -1.32
CA PRO A 17 -10.03 4.38 -2.57
C PRO A 17 -9.30 3.80 -3.79
N PHE A 18 -7.99 3.54 -3.66
CA PHE A 18 -7.19 2.94 -4.73
C PHE A 18 -7.67 1.52 -5.06
N LEU A 19 -7.83 0.68 -4.03
CA LEU A 19 -8.22 -0.72 -4.19
C LEU A 19 -9.64 -0.87 -4.77
N SER A 20 -10.59 -0.04 -4.30
CA SER A 20 -11.99 -0.09 -4.74
C SER A 20 -12.20 0.46 -6.15
N ALA A 21 -11.42 1.48 -6.54
CA ALA A 21 -11.44 2.05 -7.89
C ALA A 21 -10.78 1.15 -8.94
N SER A 22 -9.90 0.22 -8.53
CA SER A 22 -9.20 -0.66 -9.46
C SER A 22 -10.17 -1.56 -10.24
N LEU A 23 -9.98 -1.65 -11.56
CA LEU A 23 -10.70 -2.59 -12.43
C LEU A 23 -10.02 -3.96 -12.49
N ASN A 24 -8.81 -4.10 -11.95
CA ASN A 24 -8.06 -5.35 -11.97
C ASN A 24 -8.50 -6.25 -10.79
N PRO A 25 -9.06 -7.45 -11.05
CA PRO A 25 -9.44 -8.38 -9.99
C PRO A 25 -8.29 -8.77 -9.06
N LEU A 26 -7.05 -8.82 -9.59
CA LEU A 26 -5.86 -9.13 -8.80
C LEU A 26 -5.50 -8.05 -7.78
N ILE A 27 -5.93 -6.81 -8.01
CA ILE A 27 -5.78 -5.71 -7.03
C ILE A 27 -6.99 -5.71 -6.08
N ARG A 28 -8.19 -5.98 -6.59
CA ARG A 28 -9.41 -6.02 -5.76
C ARG A 28 -9.40 -7.12 -4.69
N LYS A 29 -8.61 -8.19 -4.85
CA LYS A 29 -8.47 -9.22 -3.80
C LYS A 29 -7.96 -8.63 -2.47
N TYR A 30 -7.19 -7.53 -2.52
CA TYR A 30 -6.70 -6.83 -1.34
C TYR A 30 -7.75 -5.94 -0.66
N LEU A 31 -9.00 -5.92 -1.14
CA LEU A 31 -10.13 -5.43 -0.34
C LEU A 31 -10.45 -6.38 0.82
N ASP A 32 -10.02 -7.64 0.75
CA ASP A 32 -10.04 -8.57 1.88
C ASP A 32 -8.91 -8.21 2.88
N PRO A 33 -9.23 -7.93 4.16
CA PRO A 33 -8.24 -7.64 5.17
C PRO A 33 -7.18 -8.74 5.36
N GLU A 34 -7.52 -10.01 5.19
CA GLU A 34 -6.55 -11.11 5.33
C GLU A 34 -5.51 -11.04 4.23
N GLU A 35 -5.92 -10.82 2.98
CA GLU A 35 -5.00 -10.64 1.86
C GLU A 35 -4.22 -9.32 1.97
N PHE A 36 -4.86 -8.24 2.41
CA PHE A 36 -4.21 -6.94 2.60
C PHE A 36 -3.12 -6.98 3.68
N SER A 37 -3.30 -7.80 4.72
CA SER A 37 -2.32 -7.90 5.82
C SER A 37 -1.02 -8.62 5.44
N ARG A 38 -0.96 -9.29 4.29
CA ARG A 38 0.19 -10.09 3.81
C ARG A 38 1.25 -9.27 3.08
N PHE A 39 1.28 -7.97 3.29
CA PHE A 39 2.30 -7.13 2.68
C PHE A 39 3.68 -7.41 3.30
N GLU A 40 4.71 -7.16 2.52
CA GLU A 40 6.09 -7.18 2.94
C GLU A 40 6.70 -5.79 2.69
N ILE A 41 7.76 -5.47 3.46
CA ILE A 41 8.54 -4.26 3.24
C ILE A 41 9.84 -4.68 2.57
N ASN A 42 10.07 -4.20 1.35
CA ASN A 42 11.26 -4.50 0.56
C ASN A 42 11.90 -3.21 0.06
N GLU A 43 13.18 -2.99 0.40
CA GLU A 43 13.91 -1.73 0.15
C GLU A 43 13.15 -0.44 0.57
N GLY A 44 12.19 -0.57 1.50
CA GLY A 44 11.35 0.53 1.99
C GLY A 44 9.96 0.61 1.35
N ASP A 45 9.75 -0.08 0.23
CA ASP A 45 8.49 -0.16 -0.48
C ASP A 45 7.56 -1.18 0.16
N LEU A 46 6.25 -0.99 0.01
CA LEU A 46 5.26 -1.98 0.42
C LEU A 46 4.88 -2.85 -0.76
N GLU A 47 5.06 -4.16 -0.63
CA GLU A 47 4.82 -5.14 -1.69
C GLU A 47 3.82 -6.21 -1.24
N TRP A 48 2.95 -6.64 -2.13
CA TRP A 48 2.05 -7.79 -1.93
C TRP A 48 2.28 -8.81 -3.05
N ASN A 49 2.33 -10.10 -2.67
CA ASN A 49 2.40 -11.27 -3.56
C ASN A 49 3.26 -11.07 -4.82
N ASP A 50 4.59 -11.25 -4.72
CA ASP A 50 5.52 -11.18 -5.87
C ASP A 50 5.26 -10.00 -6.83
N TYR A 51 5.09 -8.78 -6.29
CA TYR A 51 4.82 -7.54 -7.02
C TYR A 51 3.44 -7.42 -7.70
N ASP A 52 2.44 -8.22 -7.31
CA ASP A 52 1.04 -8.02 -7.74
C ASP A 52 0.54 -6.59 -7.41
N LEU A 53 0.98 -6.06 -6.27
CA LEU A 53 0.75 -4.69 -5.85
C LEU A 53 2.00 -4.16 -5.14
N CYS A 54 2.47 -2.99 -5.55
CA CYS A 54 3.63 -2.34 -4.96
C CYS A 54 3.34 -0.85 -4.79
N PHE A 55 3.68 -0.29 -3.63
CA PHE A 55 3.66 1.14 -3.36
C PHE A 55 5.07 1.61 -2.97
N PRO A 56 5.70 2.46 -3.79
CA PRO A 56 7.02 3.01 -3.49
C PRO A 56 7.04 3.84 -2.21
N ILE A 57 8.12 3.76 -1.44
CA ILE A 57 8.33 4.52 -0.20
C ILE A 57 8.16 6.03 -0.41
N ALA A 58 8.58 6.55 -1.57
CA ALA A 58 8.43 7.95 -1.91
C ALA A 58 6.95 8.37 -1.99
N ASP A 59 6.10 7.56 -2.62
CA ASP A 59 4.67 7.82 -2.73
C ASP A 59 3.97 7.68 -1.37
N LEU A 60 4.39 6.71 -0.55
CA LEU A 60 3.91 6.55 0.82
C LEU A 60 4.28 7.74 1.69
N TYR A 61 5.53 8.21 1.60
CA TYR A 61 6.03 9.36 2.36
C TYR A 61 5.31 10.66 1.99
N GLU A 62 5.00 10.84 0.70
CA GLU A 62 4.26 12.00 0.19
C GLU A 62 2.73 11.84 0.29
N ASN A 63 2.24 10.66 0.66
CA ASN A 63 0.82 10.28 0.69
C ASN A 63 0.11 10.46 -0.68
N LYS A 64 0.73 9.94 -1.74
CA LYS A 64 0.32 10.10 -3.16
C LYS A 64 -0.14 8.80 -3.84
N ILE A 65 -0.87 7.94 -3.14
CA ILE A 65 -1.31 6.64 -3.68
C ILE A 65 -2.57 6.67 -4.57
N ILE A 66 -3.19 7.83 -4.80
CA ILE A 66 -4.52 7.99 -5.47
C ILE A 66 -4.38 8.41 -6.93
N ARG A 67 -3.38 7.91 -7.68
CA ARG A 67 -3.24 8.27 -9.10
C ARG A 67 -3.99 7.34 -10.04
#